data_AF-A0AA39L640-F1
#
_entry.id   AF-A0AA39L640-F1
#
_cell.length_a   1.000
_cell.length_b   1.000
_cell.length_c   1.000
_cell.angle_alpha   90.00
_cell.angle_beta   90.00
_cell.angle_gamma   90.00
#
_symmetry.space_group_name_H-M   'P 1'
#
loop_
_entity.id
_entity.type
_entity.pdbx_description
1 polymer ?
#
loop_
_entity_poly.entity_id
_entity_poly.type
_entity_poly.pdbx_seq_one_letter_code
_entity_poly.pdbx_strand_id
1 'polypeptide(L)'
;MAQPRNSKLHQPANPTDHSSNPPTTSHERRFSNRRPLAQLERIDARFHTRTSHRPTHTGKPIGCLHRRSPTPKVPPPTVGAQRLPVMTQDMPPKGGYEPIQYKRNLPAKGFRPGVLLLGMGAVMGFGWYKLIHGIREANELAREKMWARIHLIPLLQAEEDRDQVRRYWADQAREKELLGENRKVYNKEQFVRPTLALAPGRTN
;
A
#
# COMPACT_ATOMS: atom_id res chain seq x y z
N MET A 1 -70.32 42.90 15.26
CA MET A 1 -69.37 44.00 15.51
C MET A 1 -67.94 43.50 15.29
N ALA A 2 -66.94 44.38 15.26
CA ALA A 2 -65.66 44.12 14.60
C ALA A 2 -64.64 43.27 15.41
N GLN A 3 -63.73 42.63 14.68
CA GLN A 3 -62.40 42.18 15.15
C GLN A 3 -61.36 43.30 14.87
N PRO A 4 -60.03 43.10 15.01
CA PRO A 4 -59.26 42.23 15.93
C PRO A 4 -58.23 43.05 16.75
N ARG A 5 -57.38 42.39 17.56
CA ARG A 5 -56.00 42.89 17.78
C ARG A 5 -55.02 41.74 18.07
N ASN A 6 -53.83 41.82 17.50
CA ASN A 6 -52.81 40.77 17.56
C ASN A 6 -51.98 40.82 18.87
N SER A 7 -51.59 39.65 19.35
CA SER A 7 -50.39 39.47 20.20
C SER A 7 -49.58 38.27 19.69
N LYS A 8 -48.43 38.54 19.05
CA LYS A 8 -47.47 37.50 18.68
C LYS A 8 -46.79 37.01 19.96
N LEU A 9 -47.00 35.77 20.37
CA LEU A 9 -46.19 35.16 21.42
C LEU A 9 -44.90 34.58 20.82
N HIS A 10 -43.79 34.86 21.51
CA HIS A 10 -42.44 34.62 21.03
C HIS A 10 -42.06 33.16 21.24
N GLN A 11 -41.75 32.43 20.16
CA GLN A 11 -41.16 31.10 20.27
C GLN A 11 -39.68 31.25 20.65
N PRO A 12 -39.21 30.71 21.78
CA PRO A 12 -37.79 30.68 22.09
C PRO A 12 -37.09 29.68 21.15
N ALA A 13 -36.09 30.14 20.39
CA ALA A 13 -35.29 29.27 19.55
C ALA A 13 -34.49 28.29 20.42
N ASN A 14 -34.56 26.99 20.11
CA ASN A 14 -33.80 25.95 20.80
C ASN A 14 -32.39 25.79 20.19
N PRO A 15 -31.30 26.09 20.90
CA PRO A 15 -29.96 26.05 20.33
C PRO A 15 -29.28 24.69 20.59
N THR A 16 -29.63 23.63 19.86
CA THR A 16 -28.84 22.36 19.88
C THR A 16 -29.06 21.38 18.70
N ASP A 17 -29.44 21.86 17.51
CA ASP A 17 -29.43 21.00 16.30
C ASP A 17 -27.99 20.73 15.82
N HIS A 18 -27.30 19.79 16.48
CA HIS A 18 -26.03 19.21 16.03
C HIS A 18 -26.24 18.24 14.86
N SER A 19 -26.82 18.75 13.77
CA SER A 19 -26.89 18.04 12.48
C SER A 19 -25.47 17.92 11.89
N SER A 20 -25.01 16.68 11.73
CA SER A 20 -23.66 16.35 11.27
C SER A 20 -23.51 16.55 9.75
N ASN A 21 -23.44 17.81 9.31
CA ASN A 21 -22.99 18.14 7.96
C ASN A 21 -21.48 17.85 7.83
N PRO A 22 -21.03 17.06 6.83
CA PRO A 22 -19.61 16.87 6.60
C PRO A 22 -18.96 18.19 6.13
N PRO A 23 -17.70 18.48 6.52
CA PRO A 23 -17.04 19.70 6.12
C PRO A 23 -16.80 19.71 4.60
N THR A 24 -17.54 20.55 3.89
CA THR A 24 -17.27 20.83 2.47
C THR A 24 -15.90 21.48 2.36
N THR A 25 -14.95 20.79 1.73
CA THR A 25 -13.54 21.23 1.58
C THR A 25 -13.45 22.42 0.63
N SER A 26 -13.76 23.62 1.13
CA SER A 26 -13.79 24.88 0.39
C SER A 26 -12.40 25.47 0.13
N HIS A 27 -11.42 24.63 -0.22
CA HIS A 27 -10.13 25.04 -0.77
C HIS A 27 -9.41 23.85 -1.42
N GLU A 28 -9.62 23.60 -2.72
CA GLU A 28 -8.54 23.26 -3.66
C GLU A 28 -8.97 23.26 -5.15
N ARG A 29 -8.14 23.93 -5.98
CA ARG A 29 -7.90 23.69 -7.42
C ARG A 29 -9.10 23.42 -8.35
N ARG A 30 -9.99 24.40 -8.55
CA ARG A 30 -10.71 24.55 -9.83
C ARG A 30 -9.77 25.10 -10.93
N PHE A 31 -8.88 24.26 -11.45
CA PHE A 31 -8.10 24.55 -12.66
C PHE A 31 -8.55 23.68 -13.84
N SER A 32 -9.84 23.77 -14.16
CA SER A 32 -10.45 23.04 -15.27
C SER A 32 -10.10 23.65 -16.64
N ASN A 33 -8.99 23.18 -17.19
CA ASN A 33 -8.84 22.81 -18.60
C ASN A 33 -9.10 23.88 -19.69
N ARG A 34 -8.02 24.49 -20.21
CA ARG A 34 -7.86 24.79 -21.64
C ARG A 34 -6.39 24.71 -22.09
N ARG A 35 -5.94 23.51 -22.51
CA ARG A 35 -4.86 23.34 -23.50
C ARG A 35 -5.20 22.15 -24.39
N PRO A 36 -5.48 22.33 -25.70
CA PRO A 36 -5.72 21.20 -26.60
C PRO A 36 -4.42 20.45 -26.87
N LEU A 37 -4.36 19.16 -26.53
CA LEU A 37 -3.27 18.27 -26.93
C LEU A 37 -3.48 17.82 -28.38
N ALA A 38 -3.26 18.74 -29.30
CA ALA A 38 -3.41 18.55 -30.75
C ALA A 38 -2.13 18.92 -31.52
N GLN A 39 -0.96 18.56 -30.98
CA GLN A 39 0.33 18.66 -31.68
C GLN A 39 1.39 17.74 -31.03
N LEU A 40 1.39 16.44 -31.37
CA LEU A 40 2.49 15.54 -31.04
C LEU A 40 2.86 14.57 -32.18
N GLU A 41 2.74 15.04 -33.42
CA GLU A 41 3.57 14.49 -34.50
C GLU A 41 4.98 15.11 -34.48
N ARG A 42 5.91 14.48 -35.21
CA ARG A 42 7.31 14.91 -35.41
C ARG A 42 8.26 14.63 -34.24
N ILE A 43 8.35 13.36 -33.86
CA ILE A 43 9.66 12.73 -33.66
C ILE A 43 9.95 11.94 -34.95
N ASP A 44 11.22 11.91 -35.38
CA ASP A 44 11.79 11.35 -36.63
C ASP A 44 12.09 12.33 -37.78
N ALA A 45 13.05 13.24 -37.54
CA ALA A 45 13.88 13.81 -38.61
C ALA A 45 15.24 14.31 -38.09
N ARG A 46 16.30 14.07 -38.90
CA ARG A 46 17.65 14.66 -38.80
C ARG A 46 18.51 14.28 -37.58
N PHE A 47 19.35 13.25 -37.76
CA PHE A 47 20.73 13.28 -37.25
C PHE A 47 21.73 12.75 -38.29
N HIS A 48 21.88 13.50 -39.39
CA HIS A 48 22.96 13.31 -40.35
C HIS A 48 24.13 14.26 -40.03
N THR A 49 24.98 13.88 -39.08
CA THR A 49 26.27 14.54 -38.84
C THR A 49 27.34 13.99 -39.78
N ARG A 50 27.24 14.39 -41.05
CA ARG A 50 28.32 14.27 -42.04
C ARG A 50 29.57 15.00 -41.52
N THR A 51 30.60 14.25 -41.13
CA THR A 51 31.97 14.79 -41.03
C THR A 51 32.79 14.20 -42.17
N SER A 52 33.58 15.03 -42.84
CA SER A 52 34.36 14.61 -44.00
C SER A 52 35.66 15.41 -44.07
N HIS A 53 36.80 14.76 -43.84
CA HIS A 53 38.11 15.27 -44.27
C HIS A 53 39.02 14.12 -44.75
N ARG A 54 39.91 14.50 -45.67
CA ARG A 54 40.74 13.68 -46.59
C ARG A 54 41.80 14.63 -47.18
N PRO A 55 42.83 14.18 -47.92
CA PRO A 55 43.71 13.02 -47.74
C PRO A 55 44.89 13.45 -46.80
N THR A 56 46.21 13.23 -46.92
CA THR A 56 47.15 12.55 -47.85
C THR A 56 48.35 11.97 -47.05
N HIS A 57 49.05 10.95 -47.57
CA HIS A 57 50.42 11.12 -48.10
C HIS A 57 50.82 9.92 -48.99
N THR A 58 51.74 10.14 -49.93
CA THR A 58 52.35 9.11 -50.79
C THR A 58 53.55 8.43 -50.10
N GLY A 59 53.88 7.19 -50.48
CA GLY A 59 54.84 6.37 -49.70
C GLY A 59 55.41 5.11 -50.37
N LYS A 60 55.79 5.17 -51.65
CA LYS A 60 56.64 4.19 -52.34
C LYS A 60 57.49 4.90 -53.40
N PRO A 61 58.65 4.36 -53.82
CA PRO A 61 59.37 3.19 -53.31
C PRO A 61 60.83 3.52 -52.86
N ILE A 62 61.46 2.62 -52.11
CA ILE A 62 62.93 2.49 -52.06
C ILE A 62 63.29 1.01 -52.26
N GLY A 63 64.17 0.73 -53.21
CA GLY A 63 64.61 -0.63 -53.54
C GLY A 63 65.88 -1.02 -52.78
N CYS A 64 65.77 -1.89 -51.78
CA CYS A 64 66.94 -2.44 -51.09
C CYS A 64 67.42 -3.73 -51.78
N LEU A 65 68.31 -3.58 -52.77
CA LEU A 65 68.90 -4.66 -53.57
C LEU A 65 69.76 -5.60 -52.72
N HIS A 66 69.13 -6.54 -52.03
CA HIS A 66 69.82 -7.55 -51.23
C HIS A 66 70.53 -8.57 -52.14
N ARG A 67 71.82 -8.29 -52.41
CA ARG A 67 72.79 -9.20 -53.02
C ARG A 67 72.73 -10.56 -52.31
N ARG A 68 72.22 -11.59 -52.98
CA ARG A 68 72.33 -12.98 -52.51
C ARG A 68 73.80 -13.39 -52.57
N SER A 69 74.43 -13.60 -51.42
CA SER A 69 75.66 -14.39 -51.33
C SER A 69 75.31 -15.88 -51.54
N PRO A 70 76.06 -16.62 -52.37
CA PRO A 70 75.89 -18.06 -52.47
C PRO A 70 76.51 -18.72 -51.24
N THR A 71 75.69 -19.39 -50.42
CA THR A 71 76.20 -20.27 -49.36
C THR A 71 76.69 -21.59 -49.97
N PRO A 72 77.86 -22.11 -49.57
CA PRO A 72 78.32 -23.41 -50.03
C PRO A 72 77.43 -24.53 -49.47
N LYS A 73 76.97 -25.44 -50.33
CA LYS A 73 76.23 -26.64 -49.90
C LYS A 73 77.19 -27.62 -49.22
N VAL A 74 77.07 -27.76 -47.90
CA VAL A 74 77.67 -28.89 -47.17
C VAL A 74 76.66 -30.04 -47.17
N PRO A 75 76.98 -31.23 -47.70
CA PRO A 75 76.13 -32.41 -47.54
C PRO A 75 76.19 -32.92 -46.09
N PRO A 76 75.06 -33.32 -45.48
CA PRO A 76 75.07 -33.83 -44.11
C PRO A 76 75.76 -35.21 -44.04
N PRO A 77 76.59 -35.48 -43.03
CA PRO A 77 77.23 -36.78 -42.87
C PRO A 77 76.20 -37.86 -42.51
N THR A 78 76.16 -38.94 -43.28
CA THR A 78 75.27 -40.08 -43.03
C THR A 78 75.92 -41.02 -42.02
N VAL A 79 75.67 -40.78 -40.72
CA VAL A 79 76.10 -41.67 -39.62
C VAL A 79 74.93 -41.84 -38.65
N GLY A 80 74.70 -43.08 -38.19
CA GLY A 80 73.52 -43.45 -37.40
C GLY A 80 73.48 -42.83 -36.01
N ALA A 81 72.50 -41.96 -35.75
CA ALA A 81 72.31 -41.33 -34.45
C ALA A 81 71.54 -42.23 -33.48
N GLN A 82 72.23 -42.78 -32.47
CA GLN A 82 71.56 -43.36 -31.30
C GLN A 82 70.99 -42.22 -30.44
N ARG A 83 69.70 -42.31 -30.12
CA ARG A 83 68.93 -41.20 -29.55
C ARG A 83 68.83 -41.33 -28.03
N LEU A 84 69.42 -40.39 -27.30
CA LEU A 84 69.21 -40.28 -25.85
C LEU A 84 67.70 -40.13 -25.53
N PRO A 85 67.20 -40.71 -24.42
CA PRO A 85 65.80 -40.62 -24.06
C PRO A 85 65.42 -39.17 -23.71
N VAL A 86 64.70 -38.53 -24.62
CA VAL A 86 64.12 -37.19 -24.38
C VAL A 86 63.00 -37.33 -23.37
N MET A 87 63.05 -36.57 -22.27
CA MET A 87 61.96 -36.52 -21.29
C MET A 87 60.65 -36.12 -22.00
N THR A 88 59.58 -36.87 -21.74
CA THR A 88 58.26 -36.58 -22.31
C THR A 88 57.71 -35.30 -21.68
N GLN A 89 57.93 -34.18 -22.37
CA GLN A 89 57.29 -32.92 -22.05
C GLN A 89 55.77 -33.09 -22.17
N ASP A 90 55.04 -32.71 -21.12
CA ASP A 90 53.58 -32.67 -21.18
C ASP A 90 53.14 -31.60 -22.18
N MET A 91 52.22 -31.97 -23.05
CA MET A 91 51.77 -31.19 -24.19
C MET A 91 50.26 -31.38 -24.37
N PRO A 92 49.51 -30.33 -24.77
CA PRO A 92 48.09 -30.48 -25.05
C PRO A 92 47.87 -31.59 -26.10
N PRO A 93 46.78 -32.37 -26.00
CA PRO A 93 46.49 -33.44 -26.94
C PRO A 93 46.41 -32.89 -28.37
N LYS A 94 46.81 -33.70 -29.36
CA LYS A 94 46.97 -33.27 -30.76
C LYS A 94 45.70 -32.72 -31.43
N GLY A 95 44.51 -32.95 -30.83
CA GLY A 95 43.22 -32.38 -31.26
C GLY A 95 42.73 -31.18 -30.44
N GLY A 96 43.48 -30.72 -29.43
CA GLY A 96 43.06 -29.71 -28.46
C GLY A 96 42.11 -30.23 -27.39
N TYR A 97 41.67 -29.33 -26.51
CA TYR A 97 40.65 -29.60 -25.49
C TYR A 97 39.25 -29.22 -26.00
N GLU A 98 38.20 -29.82 -25.42
CA GLU A 98 36.81 -29.46 -25.71
C GLU A 98 36.52 -27.98 -25.32
N PRO A 99 35.73 -27.22 -26.12
CA PRO A 99 35.45 -25.82 -25.84
C PRO A 99 34.59 -25.60 -24.57
N ILE A 100 35.27 -25.30 -23.46
CA ILE A 100 34.65 -24.99 -22.16
C ILE A 100 33.69 -23.79 -22.28
N GLN A 101 32.47 -23.92 -21.74
CA GLN A 101 31.47 -22.84 -21.74
C GLN A 101 31.83 -21.70 -20.77
N TYR A 102 32.61 -20.73 -21.26
CA TYR A 102 32.99 -19.51 -20.53
C TYR A 102 31.88 -18.43 -20.47
N LYS A 103 30.75 -18.63 -21.16
CA LYS A 103 29.63 -17.67 -21.24
C LYS A 103 28.54 -17.98 -20.20
N ARG A 104 27.97 -16.92 -19.60
CA ARG A 104 26.88 -17.03 -18.60
C ARG A 104 25.62 -17.65 -19.22
N ASN A 105 25.34 -18.91 -18.90
CA ASN A 105 24.19 -19.67 -19.39
C ASN A 105 23.03 -19.63 -18.38
N LEU A 106 22.38 -18.47 -18.24
CA LEU A 106 21.21 -18.29 -17.36
C LEU A 106 19.95 -18.06 -18.20
N PRO A 107 19.07 -19.06 -18.39
CA PRO A 107 17.83 -18.89 -19.12
C PRO A 107 16.81 -18.06 -18.30
N ALA A 108 16.20 -17.06 -18.94
CA ALA A 108 15.15 -16.23 -18.33
C ALA A 108 13.83 -17.01 -18.17
N LYS A 109 13.74 -17.85 -17.13
CA LYS A 109 12.62 -18.76 -16.88
C LYS A 109 11.61 -18.14 -15.91
N GLY A 110 10.35 -18.00 -16.35
CA GLY A 110 9.25 -17.48 -15.55
C GLY A 110 8.04 -17.08 -16.41
N PHE A 111 6.95 -16.64 -15.76
CA PHE A 111 5.79 -16.08 -16.46
C PHE A 111 6.06 -14.62 -16.85
N ARG A 112 5.44 -14.16 -17.95
CA ARG A 112 5.48 -12.74 -18.35
C ARG A 112 4.80 -11.88 -17.26
N PRO A 113 5.32 -10.69 -16.92
CA PRO A 113 4.81 -9.91 -15.78
C PRO A 113 3.33 -9.54 -15.90
N GLY A 114 2.81 -9.29 -17.11
CA GLY A 114 1.38 -9.07 -17.34
C GLY A 114 0.47 -10.26 -16.98
N VAL A 115 0.97 -11.50 -17.08
CA VAL A 115 0.23 -12.71 -16.66
C VAL A 115 0.16 -12.80 -15.14
N LEU A 116 1.24 -12.43 -14.44
CA LEU A 116 1.27 -12.36 -12.97
C LEU A 116 0.33 -11.28 -12.44
N LEU A 117 0.30 -10.10 -13.08
CA LEU A 117 -0.63 -9.01 -12.73
C LEU A 117 -2.09 -9.41 -12.97
N LEU A 118 -2.40 -10.10 -14.08
CA LEU A 118 -3.74 -10.62 -14.36
C LEU A 118 -4.16 -11.66 -13.31
N GLY A 119 -3.29 -12.63 -13.01
CA GLY A 119 -3.56 -13.66 -11.99
C GLY A 119 -3.81 -13.05 -10.60
N MET A 120 -2.97 -12.10 -10.18
CA MET A 120 -3.14 -11.39 -8.91
C MET A 120 -4.44 -10.56 -8.90
N GLY A 121 -4.76 -9.86 -9.99
CA GLY A 121 -6.00 -9.10 -10.14
C GLY A 121 -7.25 -9.99 -10.06
N ALA A 122 -7.22 -11.17 -10.67
CA ALA A 122 -8.32 -12.14 -10.61
C ALA A 122 -8.54 -12.69 -9.18
N VAL A 123 -7.45 -13.05 -8.48
CA VAL A 123 -7.51 -13.51 -7.07
C VAL A 123 -8.07 -12.40 -6.17
N MET A 124 -7.60 -11.17 -6.31
CA MET A 124 -8.09 -10.03 -5.52
C MET A 124 -9.56 -9.71 -5.83
N GLY A 125 -9.97 -9.73 -7.10
CA GLY A 125 -11.36 -9.51 -7.50
C GLY A 125 -12.31 -10.57 -6.94
N PHE A 126 -11.91 -11.84 -6.95
CA PHE A 126 -12.68 -12.92 -6.33
C PHE A 126 -12.74 -12.80 -4.79
N GLY A 127 -11.63 -12.39 -4.15
CA GLY A 127 -11.59 -12.10 -2.73
C GLY A 127 -12.58 -10.98 -2.34
N TRP A 128 -12.59 -9.87 -3.08
CA TRP A 128 -13.56 -8.79 -2.90
C TRP A 128 -15.01 -9.25 -3.10
N TYR A 129 -15.29 -10.05 -4.13
CA TYR A 129 -16.62 -10.63 -4.35
C TYR A 129 -17.10 -11.45 -3.14
N LYS A 130 -16.27 -12.35 -2.60
CA LYS A 130 -16.61 -13.15 -1.41
C LYS A 130 -16.74 -12.31 -0.13
N LEU A 131 -15.88 -11.31 0.05
CA LEU A 131 -15.94 -10.38 1.19
C LEU A 131 -17.24 -9.55 1.19
N ILE A 132 -17.71 -9.08 0.04
CA ILE A 132 -18.98 -8.34 -0.09
C ILE A 132 -20.18 -9.22 0.28
N HIS A 133 -20.16 -10.52 -0.05
CA HIS A 133 -21.20 -11.46 0.40
C HIS A 133 -21.18 -11.63 1.94
N GLY A 134 -20.02 -11.93 2.53
CA GLY A 134 -19.89 -12.10 3.98
C GLY A 134 -20.27 -10.86 4.79
N ILE A 135 -20.02 -9.64 4.27
CA ILE A 135 -20.48 -8.39 4.91
C ILE A 135 -22.02 -8.29 4.92
N ARG A 136 -22.71 -8.75 3.88
CA ARG A 136 -24.18 -8.74 3.83
C ARG A 136 -24.78 -9.71 4.86
N GLU A 137 -24.19 -10.90 4.97
CA GLU A 137 -24.56 -11.90 5.98
C GLU A 137 -24.31 -11.39 7.41
N ALA A 138 -23.14 -10.80 7.67
CA ALA A 138 -22.81 -10.20 8.96
C ALA A 138 -23.74 -9.03 9.34
N ASN A 139 -24.17 -8.22 8.37
CA ASN A 139 -25.14 -7.14 8.59
C ASN A 139 -26.55 -7.66 8.92
N GLU A 140 -26.93 -8.84 8.42
CA GLU A 140 -28.21 -9.48 8.77
C GLU A 140 -28.15 -10.05 10.20
N LEU A 141 -27.09 -10.79 10.54
CA LEU A 141 -26.84 -11.26 11.92
C LEU A 141 -26.76 -10.09 12.93
N ALA A 142 -26.19 -8.96 12.54
CA ALA A 142 -26.17 -7.74 13.35
C ALA A 142 -27.58 -7.13 13.50
N ARG A 143 -28.43 -7.22 12.47
CA ARG A 143 -29.84 -6.78 12.51
C ARG A 143 -30.65 -7.68 13.44
N GLU A 144 -30.58 -9.00 13.29
CA GLU A 144 -31.21 -9.99 14.16
C GLU A 144 -30.84 -9.76 15.64
N LYS A 145 -29.54 -9.60 15.92
CA LYS A 145 -29.02 -9.28 17.25
C LYS A 145 -29.53 -7.93 17.80
N MET A 146 -29.79 -6.95 16.93
CA MET A 146 -30.38 -5.68 17.33
C MET A 146 -31.88 -5.82 17.65
N TRP A 147 -32.65 -6.53 16.83
CA TRP A 147 -34.06 -6.82 17.11
C TRP A 147 -34.23 -7.65 18.40
N ALA A 148 -33.38 -8.65 18.63
CA ALA A 148 -33.38 -9.42 19.88
C ALA A 148 -33.17 -8.50 21.10
N ARG A 149 -32.27 -7.51 21.00
CA ARG A 149 -32.08 -6.49 22.04
C ARG A 149 -33.29 -5.59 22.20
N ILE A 150 -33.87 -5.08 21.12
CA ILE A 150 -35.04 -4.17 21.17
C ILE A 150 -36.23 -4.81 21.89
N HIS A 151 -36.46 -6.12 21.73
CA HIS A 151 -37.53 -6.82 22.46
C HIS A 151 -37.21 -7.10 23.94
N LEU A 152 -35.93 -7.19 24.33
CA LEU A 152 -35.51 -7.44 25.71
C LEU A 152 -35.30 -6.17 26.54
N ILE A 153 -34.95 -5.05 25.91
CA ILE A 153 -34.70 -3.75 26.57
C ILE A 153 -35.87 -3.31 27.48
N PRO A 154 -37.15 -3.38 27.10
CA PRO A 154 -38.25 -2.96 27.97
C PRO A 154 -38.35 -3.76 29.27
N LEU A 155 -38.05 -5.07 29.24
CA LEU A 155 -38.04 -5.92 30.44
C LEU A 155 -36.86 -5.55 31.35
N LEU A 156 -35.66 -5.48 30.78
CA LEU A 156 -34.43 -5.18 31.54
C LEU A 156 -34.46 -3.75 32.13
N GLN A 157 -35.03 -2.78 31.41
CA GLN A 157 -35.20 -1.42 31.90
C GLN A 157 -36.23 -1.35 33.05
N ALA A 158 -37.33 -2.11 32.96
CA ALA A 158 -38.32 -2.18 34.04
C ALA A 158 -37.77 -2.87 35.31
N GLU A 159 -36.83 -3.81 35.18
CA GLU A 159 -36.07 -4.38 36.29
C GLU A 159 -35.07 -3.35 36.87
N GLU A 160 -34.31 -2.66 36.01
CA GLU A 160 -33.36 -1.61 36.43
C GLU A 160 -34.07 -0.48 37.20
N ASP A 161 -35.17 0.06 36.65
CA ASP A 161 -35.89 1.20 37.22
C ASP A 161 -36.52 0.85 38.58
N ARG A 162 -37.04 -0.38 38.75
CA ARG A 162 -37.52 -0.88 40.06
C ARG A 162 -36.39 -0.91 41.09
N ASP A 163 -35.22 -1.41 40.71
CA ASP A 163 -34.11 -1.56 41.65
C ASP A 163 -33.41 -0.21 41.95
N GLN A 164 -33.42 0.73 41.00
CA GLN A 164 -33.03 2.13 41.23
C GLN A 164 -33.95 2.83 42.23
N VAL A 165 -35.28 2.73 42.06
CA VAL A 165 -36.25 3.31 42.99
C VAL A 165 -36.08 2.73 44.40
N ARG A 166 -35.86 1.42 44.52
CA ARG A 166 -35.57 0.75 45.80
C ARG A 166 -34.32 1.30 46.49
N ARG A 167 -33.22 1.51 45.75
CA ARG A 167 -31.98 2.09 46.28
C ARG A 167 -32.18 3.56 46.67
N TYR A 168 -32.79 4.35 45.79
CA TYR A 168 -33.05 5.78 46.01
C TYR A 168 -33.84 6.04 47.29
N TRP A 169 -34.93 5.30 47.55
CA TRP A 169 -35.67 5.44 48.80
C TRP A 169 -34.92 4.94 50.03
N ALA A 170 -34.08 3.90 49.91
CA ALA A 170 -33.24 3.44 51.03
C ALA A 170 -32.14 4.46 51.39
N ASP A 171 -31.54 5.12 50.40
CA ASP A 171 -30.55 6.16 50.63
C ASP A 171 -31.19 7.47 51.14
N GLN A 172 -32.38 7.84 50.65
CA GLN A 172 -33.18 8.96 51.19
C GLN A 172 -33.76 8.68 52.58
N ALA A 173 -33.93 7.42 53.00
CA ALA A 173 -34.23 7.10 54.39
C ALA A 173 -32.99 7.34 55.28
N ARG A 174 -31.83 6.82 54.86
CA ARG A 174 -30.56 6.96 55.59
C ARG A 174 -30.07 8.41 55.68
N GLU A 175 -30.22 9.19 54.61
CA GLU A 175 -29.89 10.62 54.60
C GLU A 175 -30.77 11.38 55.63
N LYS A 176 -32.08 11.11 55.66
CA LYS A 176 -32.99 11.68 56.65
C LYS A 176 -32.68 11.25 58.09
N GLU A 177 -32.26 10.00 58.31
CA GLU A 177 -31.84 9.52 59.63
C GLU A 177 -30.56 10.21 60.14
N LEU A 178 -29.62 10.52 59.23
CA LEU A 178 -28.32 11.13 59.57
C LEU A 178 -28.35 12.67 59.62
N LEU A 179 -29.19 13.32 58.79
CA LEU A 179 -29.21 14.77 58.59
C LEU A 179 -30.57 15.42 58.94
N GLY A 180 -31.59 14.64 59.29
CA GLY A 180 -32.94 15.10 59.64
C GLY A 180 -33.84 15.50 58.46
N GLU A 181 -33.27 16.04 57.39
CA GLU A 181 -33.97 16.50 56.17
C GLU A 181 -33.26 16.01 54.91
N ASN A 182 -34.03 15.53 53.92
CA ASN A 182 -33.50 15.21 52.59
C ASN A 182 -33.39 16.49 51.75
N ARG A 183 -32.19 16.84 51.30
CA ARG A 183 -31.98 18.12 50.58
C ARG A 183 -31.82 17.96 49.08
N LYS A 184 -32.76 18.59 48.37
CA LYS A 184 -32.80 18.61 46.90
C LYS A 184 -31.71 19.53 46.34
N VAL A 185 -30.71 18.95 45.67
CA VAL A 185 -29.57 19.68 45.07
C VAL A 185 -29.96 20.50 43.83
N TYR A 186 -30.98 20.07 43.08
CA TYR A 186 -31.39 20.69 41.81
C TYR A 186 -32.75 21.37 41.90
N ASN A 187 -32.83 22.62 41.45
CA ASN A 187 -34.07 23.44 41.44
C ASN A 187 -35.09 23.06 40.35
N LYS A 188 -35.13 21.79 39.91
CA LYS A 188 -36.06 21.26 38.90
C LYS A 188 -36.88 20.13 39.49
N GLU A 189 -38.16 20.02 39.15
CA GLU A 189 -39.04 18.92 39.63
C GLU A 189 -38.85 17.59 38.88
N GLN A 190 -37.87 17.51 37.98
CA GLN A 190 -37.51 16.29 37.28
C GLN A 190 -36.59 15.41 38.14
N PHE A 191 -36.86 14.10 38.19
CA PHE A 191 -35.96 13.11 38.79
C PHE A 191 -34.61 13.07 38.05
N VAL A 192 -33.51 13.04 38.81
CA VAL A 192 -32.14 12.90 38.30
C VAL A 192 -31.53 11.67 38.95
N ARG A 193 -31.05 10.71 38.15
CA ARG A 193 -30.34 9.52 38.67
C ARG A 193 -29.08 9.98 39.45
N PRO A 194 -28.83 9.49 40.68
CA PRO A 194 -27.70 9.94 41.48
C PRO A 194 -26.36 9.54 40.86
N THR A 195 -25.49 10.52 40.59
CA THR A 195 -24.19 10.33 39.90
C THR A 195 -23.18 9.55 40.73
N LEU A 196 -23.29 9.60 42.06
CA LEU A 196 -22.38 8.96 43.01
C LEU A 196 -23.17 8.00 43.90
N ALA A 197 -22.69 6.77 43.99
CA ALA A 197 -23.14 5.81 45.00
C ALA A 197 -22.07 5.71 46.10
N LEU A 198 -22.51 5.63 47.36
CA LEU A 198 -21.62 5.37 48.49
C LEU A 198 -21.17 3.90 48.45
N ALA A 199 -20.03 3.65 47.83
CA ALA A 199 -19.35 2.36 47.93
C ALA A 199 -18.93 2.11 49.40
N PRO A 200 -19.00 0.87 49.91
CA PRO A 200 -18.49 0.55 51.25
C PRO A 200 -17.00 0.85 51.32
N GLY A 201 -16.55 1.34 52.47
CA GLY A 201 -15.11 1.49 52.75
C GLY A 201 -14.39 0.15 52.64
N ARG A 202 -13.12 0.17 52.20
CA ARG A 202 -12.31 -1.05 52.18
C ARG A 202 -12.14 -1.56 53.62
N THR A 203 -12.68 -2.75 53.88
CA THR A 203 -12.27 -3.56 55.02
C THR A 203 -10.80 -3.94 54.82
N ASN A 204 -9.98 -3.72 55.84
CA ASN A 204 -8.61 -4.23 55.90
C ASN A 204 -8.61 -5.73 56.20
#